data_AF-A0A7S0C7W3-F1
#
_entry.id   AF-A0A7S0C7W3-F1
#
_cell.length_a   1.000
_cell.length_b   1.000
_cell.length_c   1.000
_cell.angle_alpha   90.00
_cell.angle_beta   90.00
_cell.angle_gamma   90.00
#
_symmetry.space_group_name_H-M   'P 1'
#
loop_
_entity.id
_entity.type
_entity.pdbx_description
1 polymer ?
#
loop_
_entity_poly.entity_id
_entity_poly.type
_entity_poly.pdbx_seq_one_letter_code
_entity_poly.pdbx_strand_id
1 'polypeptide(L)'
;GLGININTAVKGGAVNNNKANKHLMGDRKRGKKFRYTFQLLLKDELRIMSSDNDDDDDNTPLTTKKERRVANLAKLSAALVQTNQLNLSIFKSIEDWTDLSPDAALFLTMFFTTLFQGSGTYEPSQTEILFGKRATNHRQSEEDDDAALATNDQSEEDYALRQGLLIFMLQVLQHCPLNVKGSMFRNHYKVAVRECENYQWNDVDSFL
;
A
#
# COMPACT_ATOMS: atom_id res chain seq x y z
N GLY A 1 70.92 -17.81 18.49
CA GLY A 1 69.64 -17.93 19.22
C GLY A 1 69.46 -16.71 20.08
N LEU A 2 68.43 -15.92 19.80
CA LEU A 2 67.89 -14.86 20.66
C LEU A 2 66.40 -14.77 20.31
N GLY A 3 65.55 -15.32 21.17
CA GLY A 3 64.10 -15.31 21.03
C GLY A 3 63.54 -14.02 21.63
N ILE A 4 62.69 -13.32 20.88
CA ILE A 4 61.92 -12.17 21.35
C ILE A 4 60.48 -12.65 21.52
N ASN A 5 60.01 -12.62 22.76
CA ASN A 5 58.67 -12.98 23.18
C ASN A 5 57.86 -11.68 23.34
N ILE A 6 56.79 -11.50 22.57
CA ILE A 6 55.93 -10.30 22.65
C ILE A 6 54.57 -10.74 23.19
N ASN A 7 54.38 -10.57 24.50
CA ASN A 7 53.07 -10.53 25.12
C ASN A 7 52.39 -9.22 24.75
N THR A 8 51.26 -9.28 24.02
CA THR A 8 50.37 -8.12 23.85
C THR A 8 49.08 -8.37 24.62
N ALA A 9 48.92 -7.63 25.71
CA ALA A 9 47.74 -7.63 26.55
C ALA A 9 46.55 -7.01 25.79
N VAL A 10 45.50 -7.81 25.55
CA VAL A 10 44.19 -7.31 25.11
C VAL A 10 43.43 -6.85 26.36
N LYS A 11 43.45 -5.54 26.63
CA LYS A 11 42.53 -4.91 27.58
C LYS A 11 41.15 -4.81 26.93
N GLY A 12 40.19 -5.53 27.48
CA GLY A 12 38.78 -5.40 27.15
C GLY A 12 38.28 -3.97 27.40
N GLY A 13 37.81 -3.33 26.34
CA GLY A 13 37.02 -2.11 26.39
C GLY A 13 35.56 -2.45 26.09
N ALA A 14 34.82 -2.85 27.12
CA ALA A 14 33.36 -2.92 27.06
C ALA A 14 32.81 -1.49 27.12
N VAL A 15 32.55 -0.88 25.95
CA VAL A 15 31.99 0.48 25.87
C VAL A 15 30.66 0.44 25.11
N ASN A 16 29.57 0.58 25.87
CA ASN A 16 28.31 1.23 25.51
C ASN A 16 27.56 0.82 24.22
N ASN A 17 26.93 -0.37 24.22
CA ASN A 17 25.87 -0.71 23.24
C ASN A 17 24.46 -0.22 23.64
N ASN A 18 24.26 0.35 24.84
CA ASN A 18 22.91 0.68 25.35
C ASN A 18 22.34 2.04 24.90
N LYS A 19 23.16 2.94 24.34
CA LYS A 19 22.69 4.28 23.95
C LYS A 19 22.15 4.34 22.51
N ALA A 20 22.64 3.49 21.62
CA ALA A 20 22.17 3.41 20.23
C ALA A 20 20.74 2.83 20.12
N ASN A 21 20.39 1.84 20.96
CA ASN A 21 19.07 1.20 20.92
C ASN A 21 17.91 2.12 21.35
N LYS A 22 18.13 3.06 22.28
CA LYS A 22 17.06 3.99 22.73
C LYS A 22 16.67 5.01 21.66
N HIS A 23 17.62 5.47 20.83
CA HIS A 23 17.32 6.44 19.77
C HIS A 23 16.51 5.78 18.63
N LEU A 24 16.91 4.58 18.21
CA LEU A 24 16.21 3.77 17.20
C LEU A 24 14.77 3.41 17.60
N MET A 25 14.51 3.21 18.91
CA MET A 25 13.17 2.94 19.42
C MET A 25 12.22 4.15 19.32
N GLY A 26 12.73 5.37 19.53
CA GLY A 26 11.96 6.61 19.42
C GLY A 26 11.55 6.93 17.98
N ASP A 27 12.44 6.65 17.03
CA ASP A 27 12.18 6.88 15.59
C ASP A 27 11.20 5.86 15.02
N ARG A 28 11.27 4.60 15.45
CA ARG A 28 10.27 3.58 15.09
C ARG A 28 8.87 3.92 15.58
N LYS A 29 8.73 4.42 16.83
CA LYS A 29 7.43 4.83 17.38
C LYS A 29 6.84 6.05 16.65
N ARG A 30 7.68 7.04 16.31
CA ARG A 30 7.27 8.21 15.51
C ARG A 30 6.82 7.82 14.10
N GLY A 31 7.55 6.91 13.44
CA GLY A 31 7.17 6.36 12.14
C GLY A 31 5.83 5.62 12.15
N LYS A 32 5.57 4.80 13.18
CA LYS A 32 4.29 4.11 13.35
C LYS A 32 3.11 5.09 13.48
N LYS A 33 3.25 6.13 14.32
CA LYS A 33 2.23 7.16 14.51
C LYS A 33 1.95 7.94 13.21
N PHE A 34 3.00 8.32 12.48
CA PHE A 34 2.86 9.03 11.20
C PHE A 34 2.08 8.21 10.16
N ARG A 35 2.41 6.91 10.00
CA ARG A 35 1.71 6.03 9.04
C ARG A 35 0.23 5.89 9.34
N TYR A 36 -0.11 5.67 10.61
CA TYR A 36 -1.50 5.54 11.05
C TYR A 36 -2.28 6.84 10.82
N THR A 37 -1.72 8.00 11.19
CA THR A 37 -2.37 9.29 10.95
C THR A 37 -2.55 9.56 9.46
N PHE A 38 -1.56 9.24 8.62
CA PHE A 38 -1.67 9.42 7.18
C PHE A 38 -2.74 8.49 6.56
N GLN A 39 -2.82 7.23 7.03
CA GLN A 39 -3.87 6.30 6.63
C GLN A 39 -5.27 6.83 6.94
N LEU A 40 -5.48 7.37 8.14
CA LEU A 40 -6.77 7.96 8.52
C LEU A 40 -7.12 9.17 7.64
N LEU A 41 -6.18 10.11 7.47
CA LEU A 41 -6.41 11.29 6.64
C LEU A 41 -6.73 10.92 5.18
N LEU A 42 -6.05 9.92 4.64
CA LEU A 42 -6.29 9.47 3.28
C LEU A 42 -7.64 8.76 3.13
N LYS A 43 -8.04 7.95 4.13
CA LYS A 43 -9.36 7.32 4.16
C LYS A 43 -10.47 8.36 4.21
N ASP A 44 -10.33 9.38 5.06
CA ASP A 44 -11.29 10.47 5.16
C ASP A 44 -11.39 11.26 3.85
N GLU A 45 -10.24 11.61 3.24
CA GLU A 45 -10.23 12.32 1.96
C GLU A 45 -10.86 11.47 0.84
N LEU A 46 -10.55 10.16 0.77
CA LEU A 46 -11.16 9.25 -0.21
C LEU A 46 -12.67 9.13 0.00
N ARG A 47 -13.12 9.11 1.25
CA ARG A 47 -14.55 9.11 1.58
C ARG A 47 -15.21 10.40 1.11
N ILE A 48 -14.60 11.56 1.37
CA ILE A 48 -15.08 12.87 0.91
C ILE A 48 -15.13 12.93 -0.63
N MET A 49 -14.12 12.39 -1.31
CA MET A 49 -14.12 12.32 -2.77
C MET A 49 -15.22 11.41 -3.29
N SER A 50 -15.49 10.29 -2.62
CA SER A 50 -16.48 9.30 -3.06
C SER A 50 -17.92 9.70 -2.72
N SER A 51 -18.13 10.55 -1.71
CA SER A 51 -19.43 11.15 -1.42
C SER A 51 -19.67 12.34 -2.35
N ASP A 52 -20.65 12.23 -3.25
CA ASP A 52 -21.07 13.31 -4.14
C ASP A 52 -21.33 14.60 -3.33
N ASN A 53 -20.50 15.61 -3.55
CA ASN A 53 -20.75 16.98 -3.12
C ASN A 53 -21.05 17.79 -4.38
N ASP A 54 -22.34 17.88 -4.71
CA ASP A 54 -22.93 18.63 -5.84
C ASP A 54 -23.02 20.15 -5.58
N ASP A 55 -22.14 20.73 -4.75
CA ASP A 55 -22.25 22.13 -4.31
C ASP A 55 -21.06 23.01 -4.78
N ASP A 56 -20.64 22.90 -6.03
CA ASP A 56 -19.76 23.91 -6.64
C ASP A 56 -20.29 24.33 -8.03
N ASP A 57 -21.34 25.15 -7.99
CA ASP A 57 -21.75 26.06 -9.06
C ASP A 57 -20.71 27.20 -9.15
N ASP A 58 -19.67 27.07 -9.98
CA ASP A 58 -19.06 28.25 -10.61
C ASP A 58 -18.20 27.93 -11.85
N ASN A 59 -18.47 28.67 -12.91
CA ASN A 59 -17.88 28.54 -14.24
C ASN A 59 -16.46 29.18 -14.26
N THR A 60 -15.40 28.58 -13.69
CA THR A 60 -14.00 29.09 -13.84
C THR A 60 -12.89 28.11 -13.33
N PRO A 61 -11.57 28.33 -13.60
CA PRO A 61 -10.47 27.33 -13.63
C PRO A 61 -10.05 26.66 -12.30
N LEU A 62 -10.89 26.68 -11.28
CA LEU A 62 -10.71 25.98 -10.00
C LEU A 62 -10.67 24.45 -10.15
N THR A 63 -11.33 23.90 -11.17
CA THR A 63 -11.32 22.45 -11.49
C THR A 63 -9.89 21.92 -11.63
N THR A 64 -9.03 22.66 -12.34
CA THR A 64 -7.62 22.27 -12.55
C THR A 64 -6.79 22.23 -11.26
N LYS A 65 -7.09 23.07 -10.26
CA LYS A 65 -6.35 23.07 -8.99
C LYS A 65 -6.76 21.88 -8.12
N LYS A 66 -8.05 21.58 -8.08
CA LYS A 66 -8.61 20.40 -7.40
C LYS A 66 -8.06 19.12 -8.02
N GLU A 67 -8.17 18.96 -9.34
CA GLU A 67 -7.63 17.83 -10.10
C GLU A 67 -6.12 17.65 -9.87
N ARG A 68 -5.34 18.73 -9.89
CA ARG A 68 -3.90 18.67 -9.58
C ARG A 68 -3.63 18.20 -8.16
N ARG A 69 -4.41 18.63 -7.18
CA ARG A 69 -4.30 18.17 -5.78
C ARG A 69 -4.61 16.68 -5.70
N VAL A 70 -5.69 16.22 -6.31
CA VAL A 70 -6.10 14.81 -6.37
C VAL A 70 -4.99 13.97 -7.01
N ALA A 71 -4.49 14.38 -8.19
CA ALA A 71 -3.42 13.69 -8.89
C ALA A 71 -2.10 13.63 -8.09
N ASN A 72 -1.75 14.70 -7.39
CA ASN A 72 -0.56 14.73 -6.53
C ASN A 72 -0.71 13.81 -5.33
N LEU A 73 -1.90 13.79 -4.70
CA LEU A 73 -2.19 12.90 -3.58
C LEU A 73 -2.14 11.43 -4.03
N ALA A 74 -2.67 11.13 -5.21
CA ALA A 74 -2.62 9.79 -5.81
C ALA A 74 -1.17 9.34 -6.04
N LYS A 75 -0.32 10.20 -6.61
CA LYS A 75 1.11 9.92 -6.82
C LYS A 75 1.86 9.70 -5.51
N LEU A 76 1.63 10.55 -4.51
CA LEU A 76 2.23 10.40 -3.18
C LEU A 76 1.82 9.08 -2.54
N SER A 77 0.52 8.75 -2.60
CA SER A 77 -0.02 7.50 -2.05
C SER A 77 0.60 6.28 -2.74
N ALA A 78 0.74 6.32 -4.07
CA ALA A 78 1.40 5.26 -4.84
C ALA A 78 2.86 5.08 -4.40
N ALA A 79 3.62 6.17 -4.23
CA ALA A 79 5.00 6.10 -3.75
C ALA A 79 5.11 5.53 -2.32
N LEU A 80 4.16 5.85 -1.44
CA LEU A 80 4.10 5.29 -0.09
C LEU A 80 3.77 3.79 -0.10
N VAL A 81 2.93 3.34 -1.03
CA VAL A 81 2.65 1.92 -1.24
C VAL A 81 3.88 1.20 -1.80
N GLN A 82 4.56 1.75 -2.81
CA GLN A 82 5.80 1.19 -3.38
C GLN A 82 6.91 1.03 -2.33
N THR A 83 6.95 1.91 -1.34
CA THR A 83 7.93 1.88 -0.24
C THR A 83 7.45 1.11 1.00
N ASN A 84 6.35 0.34 0.88
CA ASN A 84 5.74 -0.45 1.96
C ASN A 84 5.43 0.35 3.24
N GLN A 85 5.12 1.64 3.07
CA GLN A 85 4.68 2.53 4.15
C GLN A 85 3.15 2.54 4.29
N LEU A 86 2.45 2.16 3.22
CA LEU A 86 1.01 2.17 3.09
C LEU A 86 0.53 0.85 2.45
N ASN A 87 -0.65 0.38 2.81
CA ASN A 87 -1.30 -0.82 2.25
C ASN A 87 -2.56 -0.42 1.47
N LEU A 88 -3.13 -1.35 0.71
CA LEU A 88 -4.34 -1.10 -0.08
C LEU A 88 -5.61 -0.96 0.76
N SER A 89 -5.57 -1.23 2.07
CA SER A 89 -6.75 -1.12 2.94
C SER A 89 -7.26 0.32 3.12
N ILE A 90 -6.50 1.31 2.64
CA ILE A 90 -6.96 2.70 2.49
C ILE A 90 -8.18 2.84 1.60
N PHE A 91 -8.41 1.90 0.68
CA PHE A 91 -9.51 1.92 -0.26
C PHE A 91 -10.77 1.21 0.25
N LYS A 92 -10.74 0.62 1.45
CA LYS A 92 -11.91 -0.02 2.06
C LYS A 92 -13.08 0.95 2.30
N SER A 93 -12.82 2.25 2.31
CA SER A 93 -13.87 3.28 2.45
C SER A 93 -14.66 3.56 1.17
N ILE A 94 -14.27 2.95 0.05
CA ILE A 94 -15.01 3.06 -1.22
C ILE A 94 -16.11 2.00 -1.21
N GLU A 95 -17.36 2.45 -1.12
CA GLU A 95 -18.54 1.59 -1.03
C GLU A 95 -18.99 1.10 -2.42
N ASP A 96 -18.99 1.98 -3.43
CA ASP A 96 -19.35 1.64 -4.81
C ASP A 96 -18.14 1.81 -5.76
N TRP A 97 -17.74 0.72 -6.40
CA TRP A 97 -16.63 0.67 -7.36
C TRP A 97 -17.08 0.77 -8.81
N THR A 98 -18.39 0.67 -9.05
CA THR A 98 -19.00 0.77 -10.38
C THR A 98 -19.43 2.18 -10.71
N ASP A 99 -19.77 2.98 -9.70
CA ASP A 99 -20.18 4.38 -9.82
C ASP A 99 -19.28 5.29 -8.99
N LEU A 100 -18.05 5.47 -9.46
CA LEU A 100 -17.08 6.33 -8.80
C LEU A 100 -17.31 7.79 -9.20
N SER A 101 -17.30 8.68 -8.21
CA SER A 101 -17.26 10.12 -8.47
C SER A 101 -16.07 10.49 -9.37
N PRO A 102 -16.14 11.61 -10.12
CA PRO A 102 -15.05 12.03 -11.00
C PRO A 102 -13.70 12.16 -10.29
N ASP A 103 -13.69 12.65 -9.05
CA ASP A 103 -12.48 12.82 -8.25
C ASP A 103 -11.91 11.46 -7.78
N ALA A 104 -12.76 10.54 -7.35
CA ALA A 104 -12.33 9.19 -6.95
C ALA A 104 -11.77 8.41 -8.15
N ALA A 105 -12.43 8.49 -9.30
CA ALA A 105 -11.97 7.87 -10.55
C ALA A 105 -10.63 8.46 -11.00
N LEU A 106 -10.46 9.79 -10.94
CA LEU A 106 -9.19 10.46 -11.24
C LEU A 106 -8.09 10.02 -10.28
N PHE A 107 -8.39 9.97 -8.97
CA PHE A 107 -7.46 9.53 -7.95
C PHE A 107 -6.95 8.11 -8.24
N LEU A 108 -7.87 7.14 -8.39
CA LEU A 108 -7.53 5.73 -8.58
C LEU A 108 -6.77 5.52 -9.90
N THR A 109 -7.17 6.22 -10.96
CA THR A 109 -6.47 6.17 -12.25
C THR A 109 -5.03 6.65 -12.10
N MET A 110 -4.83 7.82 -11.49
CA MET A 110 -3.49 8.37 -11.27
C MET A 110 -2.66 7.53 -10.30
N PHE A 111 -3.29 6.95 -9.29
CA PHE A 111 -2.66 6.08 -8.31
C PHE A 111 -2.12 4.82 -8.97
N PHE A 112 -2.97 4.06 -9.69
CA PHE A 112 -2.55 2.79 -10.30
C PHE A 112 -1.63 2.99 -11.50
N THR A 113 -1.81 4.04 -12.29
CA THR A 113 -0.85 4.36 -13.35
C THR A 113 0.53 4.66 -12.79
N THR A 114 0.61 5.47 -11.72
CA THR A 114 1.88 5.74 -11.04
C THR A 114 2.46 4.48 -10.38
N LEU A 115 1.61 3.68 -9.73
CA LEU A 115 2.03 2.44 -9.06
C LEU A 115 2.63 1.44 -10.05
N PHE A 116 1.95 1.19 -11.17
CA PHE A 116 2.32 0.18 -12.16
C PHE A 116 3.40 0.64 -13.14
N GLN A 117 3.57 1.96 -13.32
CA GLN A 117 4.76 2.47 -14.01
C GLN A 117 6.04 2.18 -13.21
N GLY A 118 5.93 2.12 -11.87
CA GLY A 118 7.04 1.78 -10.99
C GLY A 118 8.11 2.88 -10.94
N SER A 119 8.83 2.96 -9.82
CA SER A 119 10.21 3.43 -9.88
C SER A 119 11.09 2.27 -10.40
N GLY A 120 12.31 2.53 -10.88
CA GLY A 120 13.20 1.46 -11.38
C GLY A 120 13.57 0.37 -10.34
N THR A 121 13.07 0.47 -9.10
CA THR A 121 13.23 -0.52 -8.04
C THR A 121 11.93 -1.25 -7.68
N TYR A 122 10.79 -0.84 -8.24
CA TYR A 122 9.48 -1.45 -8.01
C TYR A 122 9.22 -2.53 -9.06
N GLU A 123 9.34 -3.79 -8.63
CA GLU A 123 9.29 -4.95 -9.52
C GLU A 123 7.93 -5.67 -9.48
N PRO A 124 7.54 -6.43 -10.51
CA PRO A 124 6.27 -7.15 -10.53
C PRO A 124 6.05 -8.09 -9.33
N SER A 125 7.12 -8.65 -8.75
CA SER A 125 7.07 -9.45 -7.53
C SER A 125 6.56 -8.67 -6.32
N GLN A 126 6.79 -7.35 -6.26
CA GLN A 126 6.28 -6.50 -5.20
C GLN A 126 4.78 -6.23 -5.38
N THR A 127 4.29 -6.18 -6.63
CA THR A 127 2.85 -6.16 -6.91
C THR A 127 2.20 -7.48 -6.53
N GLU A 128 2.85 -8.61 -6.77
CA GLU A 128 2.37 -9.91 -6.29
C GLU A 128 2.27 -9.94 -4.77
N ILE A 129 3.23 -9.37 -4.04
CA ILE A 129 3.13 -9.26 -2.58
C ILE A 129 1.99 -8.35 -2.17
N LEU A 130 1.88 -7.18 -2.79
CA LEU A 130 0.89 -6.14 -2.45
C LEU A 130 -0.55 -6.60 -2.67
N PHE A 131 -0.80 -7.30 -3.77
CA PHE A 131 -2.11 -7.83 -4.13
C PHE A 131 -2.26 -9.29 -3.71
N GLY A 132 -1.23 -10.01 -3.29
CA GLY A 132 -1.35 -11.42 -2.88
C GLY A 132 -1.93 -11.58 -1.47
N LYS A 133 -2.33 -12.81 -1.11
CA LYS A 133 -2.81 -13.16 0.25
C LYS A 133 -1.76 -12.90 1.36
N ARG A 134 -0.47 -12.79 1.01
CA ARG A 134 0.62 -12.56 1.96
C ARG A 134 0.80 -11.10 2.38
N ALA A 135 0.19 -10.13 1.68
CA ALA A 135 0.28 -8.72 2.07
C ALA A 135 -0.32 -8.43 3.45
N THR A 136 -1.33 -9.20 3.86
CA THR A 136 -2.03 -9.04 5.15
C THR A 136 -1.28 -9.72 6.30
N ASN A 137 -0.53 -10.80 6.03
CA ASN A 137 0.12 -11.59 7.09
C ASN A 137 1.52 -11.10 7.48
N HIS A 138 2.19 -10.26 6.68
CA HIS A 138 3.61 -9.99 6.92
C HIS A 138 3.95 -8.80 7.84
N ARG A 139 2.97 -8.14 8.51
CA ARG A 139 3.32 -7.03 9.41
C ARG A 139 2.37 -6.69 10.58
N GLN A 140 1.54 -7.62 11.03
CA GLN A 140 0.79 -7.50 12.30
C GLN A 140 1.09 -8.63 13.30
N SER A 141 2.13 -9.44 13.06
CA SER A 141 2.59 -10.47 14.02
C SER A 141 3.73 -9.94 14.90
N GLU A 142 3.50 -8.87 15.65
CA GLU A 142 4.29 -8.62 16.88
C GLU A 142 3.32 -8.13 17.96
N GLU A 143 2.97 -9.07 18.84
CA GLU A 143 2.29 -8.93 20.14
C GLU A 143 0.77 -8.62 20.08
N ASP A 144 -0.05 -9.67 19.95
CA ASP A 144 -1.30 -9.80 20.71
C ASP A 144 -1.73 -11.28 20.71
N ASP A 145 -1.67 -11.90 21.88
CA ASP A 145 -2.12 -13.28 22.17
C ASP A 145 -3.66 -13.44 22.12
N ASP A 146 -4.38 -12.53 21.45
CA ASP A 146 -5.85 -12.53 21.28
C ASP A 146 -6.27 -12.78 19.81
N ALA A 147 -5.40 -13.40 19.01
CA ALA A 147 -5.58 -13.65 17.57
C ALA A 147 -6.60 -14.75 17.19
N ALA A 148 -7.56 -15.10 18.04
CA ALA A 148 -8.50 -16.20 17.81
C ALA A 148 -9.94 -15.77 17.42
N LEU A 149 -10.24 -14.47 17.36
CA LEU A 149 -11.61 -13.96 17.12
C LEU A 149 -11.75 -12.99 15.94
N ALA A 150 -10.69 -12.71 15.18
CA ALA A 150 -10.70 -11.72 14.09
C ALA A 150 -10.85 -12.32 12.67
N THR A 151 -11.43 -13.52 12.51
CA THR A 151 -11.19 -14.33 11.31
C THR A 151 -12.24 -14.23 10.19
N ASN A 152 -13.44 -13.69 10.43
CA ASN A 152 -14.49 -13.62 9.39
C ASN A 152 -14.71 -12.22 8.81
N ASP A 153 -15.02 -11.20 9.61
CA ASP A 153 -15.37 -9.87 9.05
C ASP A 153 -14.23 -9.23 8.25
N GLN A 154 -12.98 -9.48 8.67
CA GLN A 154 -11.82 -8.91 7.98
C GLN A 154 -11.56 -9.57 6.62
N SER A 155 -12.00 -10.81 6.42
CA SER A 155 -11.88 -11.51 5.13
C SER A 155 -12.95 -11.04 4.14
N GLU A 156 -14.15 -10.69 4.62
CA GLU A 156 -15.22 -10.14 3.79
C GLU A 156 -14.89 -8.75 3.25
N GLU A 157 -14.40 -7.84 4.10
CA GLU A 157 -13.97 -6.51 3.66
C GLU A 157 -12.78 -6.57 2.68
N ASP A 158 -11.82 -7.48 2.94
CA ASP A 158 -10.67 -7.65 2.05
C ASP A 158 -11.11 -8.26 0.71
N TYR A 159 -12.09 -9.18 0.73
CA TYR A 159 -12.71 -9.72 -0.48
C TYR A 159 -13.43 -8.62 -1.28
N ALA A 160 -14.27 -7.82 -0.62
CA ALA A 160 -15.00 -6.72 -1.24
C ALA A 160 -14.05 -5.69 -1.88
N LEU A 161 -13.00 -5.29 -1.16
CA LEU A 161 -11.95 -4.42 -1.68
C LEU A 161 -11.32 -5.00 -2.96
N ARG A 162 -11.00 -6.29 -2.97
CA ARG A 162 -10.33 -6.93 -4.12
C ARG A 162 -11.23 -7.05 -5.32
N GLN A 163 -12.51 -7.34 -5.11
CA GLN A 163 -13.50 -7.30 -6.19
C GLN A 163 -13.66 -5.90 -6.75
N GLY A 164 -13.74 -4.89 -5.88
CA GLY A 164 -13.78 -3.49 -6.31
C GLY A 164 -12.57 -3.08 -7.14
N LEU A 165 -11.37 -3.43 -6.67
CA LEU A 165 -10.12 -3.21 -7.41
C LEU A 165 -10.11 -3.95 -8.76
N LEU A 166 -10.61 -5.19 -8.81
CA LEU A 166 -10.70 -5.97 -10.04
C LEU A 166 -11.64 -5.31 -11.06
N ILE A 167 -12.83 -4.88 -10.62
CA ILE A 167 -13.80 -4.15 -11.44
C ILE A 167 -13.15 -2.90 -12.03
N PHE A 168 -12.53 -2.07 -11.19
CA PHE A 168 -11.86 -0.85 -11.63
C PHE A 168 -10.73 -1.14 -12.64
N MET A 169 -9.90 -2.16 -12.37
CA MET A 169 -8.81 -2.55 -13.27
C MET A 169 -9.32 -3.00 -14.65
N LEU A 170 -10.39 -3.79 -14.69
CA LEU A 170 -10.95 -4.29 -15.95
C LEU A 170 -11.71 -3.21 -16.72
N GLN A 171 -12.47 -2.35 -16.05
CA GLN A 171 -13.27 -1.31 -16.71
C GLN A 171 -12.44 -0.11 -17.16
N VAL A 172 -11.47 0.33 -16.33
CA VAL A 172 -10.74 1.59 -16.55
C VAL A 172 -9.33 1.33 -17.07
N LEU A 173 -8.54 0.53 -16.33
CA LEU A 173 -7.10 0.41 -16.62
C LEU A 173 -6.78 -0.51 -17.79
N GLN A 174 -7.69 -1.43 -18.15
CA GLN A 174 -7.53 -2.29 -19.33
C GLN A 174 -7.30 -1.48 -20.60
N HIS A 175 -8.01 -0.35 -20.74
CA HIS A 175 -7.97 0.54 -21.89
C HIS A 175 -6.92 1.65 -21.76
N CYS A 176 -6.11 1.65 -20.70
CA CYS A 176 -5.06 2.65 -20.51
C CYS A 176 -4.03 2.58 -21.65
N PRO A 177 -3.60 3.71 -22.25
CA PRO A 177 -2.61 3.73 -23.32
C PRO A 177 -1.24 3.18 -22.89
N LEU A 178 -0.98 3.07 -21.58
CA LEU A 178 0.23 2.46 -21.02
C LEU A 178 0.18 0.92 -21.01
N ASN A 179 -0.99 0.32 -21.23
CA ASN A 179 -1.22 -1.14 -21.22
C ASN A 179 -0.76 -1.82 -22.52
N VAL A 180 0.47 -1.55 -22.93
CA VAL A 180 1.07 -2.08 -24.15
C VAL A 180 1.84 -3.38 -23.86
N LYS A 181 1.88 -4.31 -24.84
CA LYS A 181 2.66 -5.55 -24.71
C LYS A 181 4.12 -5.25 -24.38
N GLY A 182 4.62 -5.84 -23.30
CA GLY A 182 6.01 -5.67 -22.85
C GLY A 182 6.27 -4.42 -22.01
N SER A 183 5.27 -3.56 -21.78
CA SER A 183 5.44 -2.43 -20.86
C SER A 183 5.49 -2.90 -19.40
N MET A 184 6.23 -2.15 -18.56
CA MET A 184 6.22 -2.36 -17.11
C MET A 184 4.80 -2.29 -16.56
N PHE A 185 4.04 -1.26 -16.96
CA PHE A 185 2.65 -1.09 -16.58
C PHE A 185 1.84 -2.37 -16.82
N ARG A 186 1.94 -2.98 -18.02
CA ARG A 186 1.18 -4.18 -18.35
C ARG A 186 1.60 -5.39 -17.52
N ASN A 187 2.88 -5.52 -17.19
CA ASN A 187 3.36 -6.61 -16.35
C ASN A 187 2.77 -6.51 -14.94
N HIS A 188 2.82 -5.32 -14.32
CA HIS A 188 2.21 -5.08 -13.01
C HIS A 188 0.69 -5.23 -13.04
N TYR A 189 0.01 -4.67 -14.05
CA TYR A 189 -1.43 -4.80 -14.25
C TYR A 189 -1.87 -6.28 -14.30
N LYS A 190 -1.18 -7.11 -15.09
CA LYS A 190 -1.50 -8.54 -15.20
C LYS A 190 -1.34 -9.27 -13.87
N VAL A 191 -0.30 -8.96 -13.12
CA VAL A 191 -0.08 -9.55 -11.80
C VAL A 191 -1.19 -9.13 -10.85
N ALA A 192 -1.52 -7.83 -10.79
CA ALA A 192 -2.59 -7.33 -9.93
C ALA A 192 -3.95 -7.96 -10.24
N VAL A 193 -4.34 -8.05 -11.52
CA VAL A 193 -5.58 -8.73 -11.95
C VAL A 193 -5.59 -10.19 -11.52
N ARG A 194 -4.51 -10.94 -11.82
CA ARG A 194 -4.38 -12.36 -11.44
C ARG A 194 -4.52 -12.56 -9.93
N GLU A 195 -3.87 -11.72 -9.12
CA GLU A 195 -3.93 -11.85 -7.66
C GLU A 195 -5.31 -11.46 -7.08
N CYS A 196 -6.04 -10.54 -7.70
CA CYS A 196 -7.42 -10.26 -7.34
C CYS A 196 -8.37 -11.40 -7.72
N GLU A 197 -8.25 -11.97 -8.93
CA GLU A 197 -9.05 -13.11 -9.40
C GLU A 197 -8.84 -14.36 -8.53
N ASN A 198 -7.58 -14.65 -8.17
CA ASN A 198 -7.23 -15.84 -7.39
C ASN A 198 -7.56 -15.74 -5.90
N TYR A 199 -8.07 -14.60 -5.42
CA TYR A 199 -8.33 -14.41 -4.00
C TYR A 199 -9.39 -15.39 -3.45
N GLN A 200 -10.29 -15.90 -4.31
CA GLN A 200 -11.53 -16.55 -3.90
C GLN A 200 -11.49 -18.09 -3.72
N TRP A 201 -10.38 -18.78 -3.97
CA TRP A 201 -10.42 -20.25 -4.17
C TRP A 201 -9.93 -21.14 -3.03
N ASN A 202 -9.49 -20.63 -1.86
CA ASN A 202 -8.85 -21.49 -0.84
C ASN A 202 -9.58 -21.60 0.52
N ASP A 203 -10.70 -20.92 0.73
CA ASP A 203 -11.45 -20.99 2.01
C ASP A 203 -12.67 -21.92 1.97
N VAL A 204 -12.95 -22.57 0.83
CA VAL A 204 -14.04 -23.56 0.73
C VAL A 204 -13.53 -25.00 0.95
N ASP A 205 -12.23 -25.25 0.73
CA ASP A 205 -11.62 -26.59 0.89
C ASP A 205 -11.08 -26.86 2.30
N SER A 206 -11.19 -25.92 3.24
CA SER A 206 -10.81 -26.12 4.65
C SER A 206 -11.95 -26.63 5.53
N PHE A 207 -13.13 -26.88 4.95
CA PHE A 207 -14.35 -27.36 5.64
C PHE A 207 -14.94 -28.65 5.05
N LEU A 208 -14.25 -29.34 4.13
CA LEU A 208 -14.58 -30.69 3.64
C LEU A 208 -13.46 -31.67 3.97
#